data_AF-A0A7K3ZP33-F1
#
_entry.id   AF-A0A7K3ZP33-F1
#
_cell.length_a   1.000
_cell.length_b   1.000
_cell.length_c   1.000
_cell.angle_alpha   90.00
_cell.angle_beta   90.00
_cell.angle_gamma   90.00
#
_symmetry.space_group_name_H-M   'P 1'
#
loop_
_entity.id
_entity.type
_entity.pdbx_description
1 polymer ?
#
loop_
_entity_poly.entity_id
_entity_poly.type
_entity_poly.pdbx_seq_one_letter_code
_entity_poly.pdbx_strand_id
1 'polypeptide(L)'
;MHNDSYQFDVAWTVTPINGEITDATLYLSTLFDLQYKLEVADIPGLLDWVNPYDAPAEVKSSEDNWAVANFTGTQLKDSYLGLYDGTNSVGYAVYFDDLPTWGNIGSLANRQIDALRIVYDFDALAANETVQRSYQTLTLSQSSYPALTKETLQGLFTTKTAPFEVKPRDFRSYIQRDSIGFIVYDRNELDTQIINSKILQLVYSNDRYVIFKILR
;
A
#
# COMPACT_ATOMS: atom_id res chain seq x y z
N MET A 1 13.51 1.82 28.49
CA MET A 1 13.12 0.94 27.36
C MET A 1 11.77 1.42 26.87
N HIS A 2 11.74 2.22 25.81
CA HIS A 2 10.52 2.52 25.06
C HIS A 2 10.79 2.01 23.65
N ASN A 3 10.11 0.93 23.31
CA ASN A 3 10.28 0.18 22.09
C ASN A 3 8.95 0.32 21.34
N ASP A 4 8.77 1.50 20.76
CA ASP A 4 7.57 1.83 19.99
C ASP A 4 7.91 1.81 18.49
N SER A 5 8.86 0.95 18.10
CA SER A 5 8.92 0.41 16.75
C SER A 5 7.83 -0.62 16.64
N TYR A 6 6.94 -0.47 15.68
CA TYR A 6 5.91 -1.46 15.42
C TYR A 6 5.97 -1.81 13.96
N GLN A 7 6.54 -2.98 13.70
CA GLN A 7 6.36 -3.64 12.43
C GLN A 7 4.92 -4.13 12.33
N PHE A 8 4.34 -3.99 11.16
CA PHE A 8 3.03 -4.54 10.83
C PHE A 8 3.20 -5.53 9.69
N ASP A 9 2.73 -6.76 9.92
CA ASP A 9 2.66 -7.77 8.88
C ASP A 9 1.36 -7.58 8.11
N VAL A 10 1.46 -7.53 6.79
CA VAL A 10 0.33 -7.40 5.88
C VAL A 10 0.28 -8.64 5.01
N ALA A 11 -0.88 -9.30 4.95
CA ALA A 11 -1.11 -10.44 4.09
C ALA A 11 -2.41 -10.24 3.29
N TRP A 12 -2.33 -10.45 1.99
CA TRP A 12 -3.44 -10.45 1.06
C TRP A 12 -3.65 -11.86 0.54
N THR A 13 -4.88 -12.36 0.61
CA THR A 13 -5.25 -13.68 0.13
C THR A 13 -6.30 -13.59 -0.98
N VAL A 14 -6.15 -14.44 -2.00
CA VAL A 14 -7.09 -14.56 -3.10
C VAL A 14 -7.49 -16.04 -3.21
N THR A 15 -8.80 -16.28 -3.23
CA THR A 15 -9.38 -17.62 -3.39
C THR A 15 -10.55 -17.56 -4.37
N PRO A 16 -10.43 -18.13 -5.57
CA PRO A 16 -11.55 -18.26 -6.49
C PRO A 16 -12.56 -19.27 -5.93
N ILE A 17 -13.86 -18.94 -5.89
CA ILE A 17 -14.87 -19.84 -5.28
C ILE A 17 -15.57 -20.72 -6.32
N ASN A 18 -15.92 -20.15 -7.48
CA ASN A 18 -16.85 -20.78 -8.44
C ASN A 18 -16.23 -21.20 -9.77
N GLY A 19 -14.95 -20.90 -10.01
CA GLY A 19 -14.29 -21.16 -11.28
C GLY A 19 -12.83 -20.72 -11.23
N GLU A 20 -12.07 -21.14 -12.23
CA GLU A 20 -10.71 -20.65 -12.46
C GLU A 20 -10.75 -19.14 -12.76
N ILE A 21 -9.77 -18.41 -12.23
CA ILE A 21 -9.48 -17.04 -12.68
C ILE A 21 -8.08 -17.02 -13.28
N THR A 22 -7.93 -16.30 -14.39
CA THR A 22 -6.64 -16.04 -15.02
C THR A 22 -6.36 -14.54 -14.98
N ASP A 23 -5.09 -14.17 -15.03
CA ASP A 23 -4.64 -12.77 -15.17
C ASP A 23 -5.18 -11.85 -14.07
N ALA A 24 -5.25 -12.37 -12.84
CA ALA A 24 -5.67 -11.58 -11.71
C ALA A 24 -4.49 -10.74 -11.20
N THR A 25 -4.72 -9.44 -10.98
CA THR A 25 -3.70 -8.54 -10.48
C THR A 25 -4.18 -7.81 -9.23
N LEU A 26 -3.32 -7.77 -8.20
CA LEU A 26 -3.50 -6.96 -7.00
C LEU A 26 -2.65 -5.70 -7.10
N TYR A 27 -3.33 -4.56 -7.22
CA TYR A 27 -2.73 -3.23 -7.15
C TYR A 27 -2.83 -2.68 -5.73
N LEU A 28 -1.69 -2.36 -5.12
CA LEU A 28 -1.59 -1.76 -3.81
C LEU A 28 -0.96 -0.38 -3.91
N SER A 29 -1.45 0.57 -3.12
CA SER A 29 -0.90 1.91 -3.01
C SER A 29 -0.89 2.35 -1.55
N THR A 30 0.30 2.59 -1.02
CA THR A 30 0.50 3.26 0.26
C THR A 30 0.71 4.73 -0.02
N LEU A 31 -0.28 5.56 0.35
CA LEU A 31 -0.20 7.01 0.22
C LEU A 31 0.35 7.62 1.51
N PHE A 32 1.34 8.48 1.40
CA PHE A 32 1.95 9.16 2.53
C PHE A 32 1.29 10.50 2.81
N ASP A 33 1.19 10.84 4.09
CA ASP A 33 0.69 12.13 4.51
C ASP A 33 1.74 13.22 4.24
N LEU A 34 1.38 14.19 3.38
CA LEU A 34 2.28 15.25 2.91
C LEU A 34 2.71 16.23 4.01
N GLN A 35 2.14 16.13 5.23
CA GLN A 35 2.69 16.81 6.40
C GLN A 35 4.12 16.31 6.74
N TYR A 36 4.42 15.05 6.41
CA TYR A 36 5.76 14.49 6.48
C TYR A 36 6.48 14.71 5.14
N LYS A 37 7.77 14.99 5.22
CA LYS A 37 8.64 15.29 4.09
C LYS A 37 9.55 14.11 3.79
N LEU A 38 8.95 12.98 3.41
CA LEU A 38 9.74 11.86 2.87
C LEU A 38 10.42 12.36 1.59
N GLU A 39 11.74 12.48 1.60
CA GLU A 39 12.51 13.16 0.55
C GLU A 39 13.52 12.24 -0.13
N VAL A 40 13.92 11.15 0.53
CA VAL A 40 14.91 10.21 0.00
C VAL A 40 14.42 8.78 0.13
N ALA A 41 14.80 7.95 -0.84
CA ALA A 41 14.48 6.54 -0.88
C ALA A 41 15.75 5.69 -1.01
N ASP A 42 15.73 4.54 -0.35
CA ASP A 42 16.66 3.44 -0.56
C ASP A 42 15.89 2.29 -1.21
N ILE A 43 16.38 1.87 -2.39
CA ILE A 43 15.94 0.67 -3.08
C ILE A 43 17.24 -0.08 -3.36
N PRO A 44 17.65 -1.04 -2.51
CA PRO A 44 18.96 -1.65 -2.58
C PRO A 44 19.31 -2.15 -3.99
N GLY A 45 20.42 -1.62 -4.53
CA GLY A 45 20.89 -1.90 -5.89
C GLY A 45 20.37 -0.96 -6.98
N LEU A 46 19.41 -0.09 -6.69
CA LEU A 46 18.85 0.90 -7.62
C LEU A 46 18.99 2.35 -7.10
N LEU A 47 18.69 2.59 -5.83
CA LEU A 47 18.81 3.88 -5.15
C LEU A 47 19.45 3.69 -3.78
N ASP A 48 20.33 4.60 -3.37
CA ASP A 48 20.95 4.62 -2.04
C ASP A 48 20.65 5.96 -1.36
N TRP A 49 19.52 6.02 -0.66
CA TRP A 49 19.01 7.24 0.01
C TRP A 49 19.02 8.48 -0.89
N VAL A 50 18.47 8.33 -2.10
CA VAL A 50 18.38 9.40 -3.12
C VAL A 50 16.91 9.70 -3.43
N ASN A 51 16.62 10.95 -3.79
CA ASN A 51 15.30 11.33 -4.25
C ASN A 51 15.03 10.79 -5.68
N PRO A 52 13.81 10.34 -6.03
CA PRO A 52 13.48 9.88 -7.38
C PRO A 52 13.83 10.87 -8.51
N TYR A 53 13.81 12.19 -8.27
CA TYR A 53 14.27 13.21 -9.25
C TYR A 53 15.74 13.07 -9.60
N ASP A 54 16.55 12.52 -8.72
CA ASP A 54 17.99 12.38 -8.90
C ASP A 54 18.39 10.93 -9.18
N ALA A 55 17.42 10.03 -9.33
CA ALA A 55 17.64 8.63 -9.68
C ALA A 55 18.42 8.46 -11.01
N PRO A 56 19.16 7.34 -11.19
CA PRO A 56 19.75 7.00 -12.49
C PRO A 56 18.70 6.92 -13.61
N ALA A 57 19.10 7.22 -14.84
CA ALA A 57 18.19 7.29 -15.98
C ALA A 57 17.51 5.93 -16.26
N GLU A 58 18.18 4.83 -15.93
CA GLU A 58 17.69 3.46 -16.09
C GLU A 58 16.53 3.12 -15.13
N VAL A 59 16.36 3.91 -14.06
CA VAL A 59 15.36 3.71 -13.01
C VAL A 59 14.20 4.73 -13.14
N LYS A 60 14.44 5.83 -13.85
CA LYS A 60 13.46 6.90 -14.08
C LYS A 60 12.46 6.55 -15.17
N SER A 61 11.21 6.97 -15.01
CA SER A 61 10.36 7.34 -16.15
C SER A 61 10.09 8.85 -16.09
N SER A 62 10.49 9.57 -17.14
CA SER A 62 10.38 11.03 -17.21
C SER A 62 9.00 11.45 -17.72
N GLU A 63 8.21 12.06 -16.84
CA GLU A 63 7.10 12.94 -17.23
C GLU A 63 7.21 14.24 -16.43
N ASP A 64 6.85 15.36 -17.06
CA ASP A 64 7.34 16.72 -16.73
C ASP A 64 6.98 17.29 -15.33
N ASN A 65 6.29 16.54 -14.46
CA ASN A 65 5.87 17.01 -13.13
C ASN A 65 6.00 15.99 -11.99
N TRP A 66 6.43 14.77 -12.29
CA TRP A 66 6.56 13.69 -11.31
C TRP A 66 7.78 12.86 -11.68
N ALA A 67 8.59 12.53 -10.68
CA ALA A 67 9.69 11.60 -10.84
C ALA A 67 9.33 10.28 -10.17
N VAL A 68 9.44 9.19 -10.90
CA VAL A 68 9.32 7.84 -10.33
C VAL A 68 10.60 7.06 -10.44
N ALA A 69 10.83 6.27 -9.40
CA ALA A 69 11.81 5.20 -9.42
C ALA A 69 11.07 3.86 -9.51
N ASN A 70 11.20 3.18 -10.64
CA ASN A 70 10.56 1.89 -10.87
C ASN A 70 11.48 0.74 -10.45
N PHE A 71 10.87 -0.36 -9.99
CA PHE A 71 11.58 -1.58 -9.66
C PHE A 71 10.72 -2.82 -9.96
N THR A 72 11.38 -3.96 -10.10
CA THR A 72 10.76 -5.28 -10.17
C THR A 72 11.32 -6.15 -9.06
N GLY A 73 10.64 -7.25 -8.72
CA GLY A 73 11.12 -8.20 -7.71
C GLY A 73 12.55 -8.69 -7.98
N THR A 74 12.95 -8.85 -9.25
CA THR A 74 14.31 -9.29 -9.60
C THR A 74 15.41 -8.25 -9.34
N GLN A 75 15.05 -6.96 -9.26
CA GLN A 75 15.99 -5.87 -9.03
C GLN A 75 16.09 -5.50 -7.54
N LEU A 76 15.11 -5.90 -6.74
CA LEU A 76 14.98 -5.48 -5.35
C LEU A 76 15.85 -6.37 -4.46
N LYS A 77 17.09 -5.92 -4.20
CA LYS A 77 18.00 -6.65 -3.32
C LYS A 77 17.51 -6.59 -1.88
N ASP A 78 17.83 -7.65 -1.13
CA ASP A 78 17.51 -7.81 0.29
C ASP A 78 16.02 -7.69 0.65
N SER A 79 15.13 -7.82 -0.35
CA SER A 79 13.68 -7.69 -0.18
C SER A 79 13.25 -6.42 0.55
N TYR A 80 14.01 -5.31 0.44
CA TYR A 80 13.81 -4.13 1.26
C TYR A 80 13.59 -2.85 0.44
N LEU A 81 12.85 -1.90 1.02
CA LEU A 81 12.77 -0.52 0.57
C LEU A 81 12.66 0.41 1.79
N GLY A 82 13.42 1.50 1.76
CA GLY A 82 13.42 2.51 2.80
C GLY A 82 13.04 3.88 2.27
N LEU A 83 12.30 4.66 3.05
CA LEU A 83 12.01 6.08 2.84
C LEU A 83 12.37 6.85 4.11
N TYR A 84 12.89 8.05 3.95
CA TYR A 84 13.26 8.87 5.09
C TYR A 84 12.93 10.35 4.88
N ASP A 85 12.41 10.94 5.95
CA ASP A 85 12.16 12.35 6.15
C ASP A 85 13.22 12.87 7.13
N GLY A 86 14.23 13.55 6.58
CA GLY A 86 15.27 14.18 7.40
C GLY A 86 14.82 15.44 8.13
N THR A 87 13.69 16.04 7.75
CA THR A 87 13.16 17.25 8.40
C THR A 87 12.45 16.91 9.70
N ASN A 88 11.59 15.90 9.68
CA ASN A 88 10.83 15.46 10.87
C ASN A 88 11.45 14.22 11.53
N SER A 89 12.57 13.71 11.00
CA SER A 89 13.24 12.48 11.41
C SER A 89 12.28 11.29 11.46
N VAL A 90 11.53 11.09 10.37
CA VAL A 90 10.56 9.99 10.21
C VAL A 90 11.09 9.01 9.17
N GLY A 91 11.10 7.72 9.51
CA GLY A 91 11.42 6.63 8.60
C GLY A 91 10.20 5.79 8.29
N TYR A 92 10.06 5.41 7.03
CA TYR A 92 9.12 4.39 6.57
C TYR A 92 9.91 3.31 5.85
N ALA A 93 9.57 2.05 6.04
CA ALA A 93 10.20 0.97 5.31
C ALA A 93 9.23 -0.17 5.02
N VAL A 94 9.57 -0.95 4.00
CA VAL A 94 8.89 -2.18 3.63
C VAL A 94 9.92 -3.29 3.50
N TYR A 95 9.58 -4.46 4.05
CA TYR A 95 10.29 -5.70 3.81
C TYR A 95 9.33 -6.68 3.14
N PHE A 96 9.69 -7.20 1.98
CA PHE A 96 8.85 -8.05 1.16
C PHE A 96 9.09 -9.52 1.49
N ASP A 97 8.10 -10.20 2.09
CA ASP A 97 8.13 -11.66 2.23
C ASP A 97 7.92 -12.31 0.86
N ASP A 98 6.99 -11.74 0.08
CA ASP A 98 6.77 -12.06 -1.33
C ASP A 98 7.15 -10.85 -2.20
N LEU A 99 8.04 -11.07 -3.16
CA LEU A 99 8.50 -10.01 -4.06
C LEU A 99 7.41 -9.61 -5.08
N PRO A 100 7.24 -8.31 -5.36
CA PRO A 100 6.24 -7.87 -6.32
C PRO A 100 6.70 -8.07 -7.76
N THR A 101 5.75 -8.20 -8.69
CA THR A 101 6.06 -8.19 -10.13
C THR A 101 6.64 -6.84 -10.51
N TRP A 102 6.02 -5.77 -10.01
CA TRP A 102 6.41 -4.39 -10.28
C TRP A 102 6.09 -3.49 -9.10
N GLY A 103 6.88 -2.43 -8.92
CA GLY A 103 6.54 -1.36 -8.01
C GLY A 103 7.22 -0.04 -8.39
N ASN A 104 6.76 1.03 -7.75
CA ASN A 104 7.40 2.34 -7.87
C ASN A 104 7.28 3.20 -6.62
N ILE A 105 8.18 4.16 -6.52
CA ILE A 105 8.11 5.27 -5.58
C ILE A 105 7.90 6.55 -6.38
N GLY A 106 6.82 7.28 -6.09
CA GLY A 106 6.51 8.56 -6.72
C GLY A 106 7.03 9.73 -5.91
N SER A 107 7.63 10.72 -6.59
CA SER A 107 7.99 12.00 -6.01
C SER A 107 7.35 13.16 -6.78
N LEU A 108 6.67 14.04 -6.05
CA LEU A 108 6.00 15.24 -6.55
C LEU A 108 7.02 16.32 -6.91
N ALA A 109 6.65 17.32 -7.71
CA ALA A 109 7.54 18.43 -8.10
C ALA A 109 8.20 19.19 -6.94
N ASN A 110 7.61 19.16 -5.75
CA ASN A 110 8.20 19.71 -4.52
C ASN A 110 9.22 18.75 -3.85
N ARG A 111 9.57 17.65 -4.52
CA ARG A 111 10.49 16.58 -4.12
C ARG A 111 10.03 15.74 -2.94
N GLN A 112 8.78 15.86 -2.50
CA GLN A 112 8.19 14.93 -1.52
C GLN A 112 7.79 13.63 -2.20
N ILE A 113 8.04 12.51 -1.53
CA ILE A 113 7.57 11.18 -1.93
C ILE A 113 6.13 11.03 -1.47
N ASP A 114 5.20 10.85 -2.40
CA ASP A 114 3.76 10.81 -2.13
C ASP A 114 3.23 9.39 -1.93
N ALA A 115 3.82 8.41 -2.62
CA ALA A 115 3.35 7.05 -2.51
C ALA A 115 4.38 6.00 -2.88
N LEU A 116 4.18 4.81 -2.31
CA LEU A 116 4.70 3.54 -2.77
C LEU A 116 3.55 2.77 -3.45
N ARG A 117 3.77 2.32 -4.68
CA ARG A 117 2.80 1.54 -5.45
C ARG A 117 3.40 0.19 -5.78
N ILE A 118 2.64 -0.88 -5.59
CA ILE A 118 3.10 -2.26 -5.71
C ILE A 118 2.06 -3.06 -6.48
N VAL A 119 2.53 -3.95 -7.35
CA VAL A 119 1.70 -4.85 -8.15
C VAL A 119 2.15 -6.28 -7.93
N TYR A 120 1.19 -7.14 -7.61
CA TYR A 120 1.33 -8.58 -7.63
C TYR A 120 0.42 -9.15 -8.72
N ASP A 121 1.02 -9.90 -9.63
CA ASP A 121 0.26 -10.71 -10.57
C ASP A 121 0.08 -12.13 -10.03
N PHE A 122 -1.07 -12.69 -10.32
CA PHE A 122 -1.40 -14.08 -10.09
C PHE A 122 -1.64 -14.74 -11.44
N ASP A 123 -0.99 -15.89 -11.63
CA ASP A 123 -1.21 -16.76 -12.78
C ASP A 123 -2.64 -17.35 -12.74
N ALA A 124 -2.89 -18.41 -13.52
CA ALA A 124 -4.13 -19.16 -13.42
C ALA A 124 -4.30 -19.74 -12.00
N LEU A 125 -5.41 -19.38 -11.34
CA LEU A 125 -5.79 -19.88 -10.01
C LEU A 125 -7.03 -20.76 -10.16
N ALA A 126 -6.90 -22.02 -9.77
CA ALA A 126 -8.00 -22.97 -9.84
C ALA A 126 -9.11 -22.66 -8.82
N ALA A 127 -10.30 -23.21 -9.03
CA ALA A 127 -11.39 -23.11 -8.06
C ALA A 127 -10.98 -23.70 -6.70
N ASN A 128 -11.16 -22.91 -5.64
CA ASN A 128 -10.78 -23.15 -4.25
C ASN A 128 -9.26 -23.17 -3.98
N GLU A 129 -8.42 -22.83 -4.95
CA GLU A 129 -7.01 -22.57 -4.72
C GLU A 129 -6.85 -21.26 -3.95
N THR A 130 -6.00 -21.24 -2.92
CA THR A 130 -5.72 -20.01 -2.16
C THR A 130 -4.27 -19.64 -2.34
N VAL A 131 -4.04 -18.42 -2.81
CA VAL A 131 -2.71 -17.81 -2.87
C VAL A 131 -2.63 -16.62 -1.93
N GLN A 132 -1.43 -16.39 -1.40
CA GLN A 132 -1.14 -15.30 -0.48
C GLN A 132 0.02 -14.46 -1.01
N ARG A 133 -0.02 -13.16 -0.75
CA ARG A 133 1.13 -12.25 -0.84
C ARG A 133 1.27 -11.49 0.46
N SER A 134 2.48 -11.39 0.96
CA SER A 134 2.78 -10.76 2.24
C SER A 134 4.00 -9.85 2.17
N TYR A 135 3.95 -8.84 3.03
CA TYR A 135 5.05 -7.93 3.28
C TYR A 135 4.89 -7.35 4.68
N GLN A 136 5.97 -6.82 5.19
CA GLN A 136 6.06 -6.16 6.48
C GLN A 136 6.27 -4.67 6.23
N THR A 137 5.67 -3.83 7.06
CA THR A 137 5.90 -2.39 7.01
C THR A 137 6.28 -1.85 8.37
N LEU A 138 7.14 -0.84 8.38
CA LEU A 138 7.63 -0.18 9.57
C LEU A 138 7.52 1.34 9.37
N THR A 139 6.94 2.04 10.34
CA THR A 139 6.95 3.50 10.40
C THR A 139 7.39 3.96 11.77
N LEU A 140 8.38 4.85 11.82
CA LEU A 140 9.02 5.30 13.04
C LEU A 140 9.41 6.77 12.97
N SER A 141 9.42 7.44 14.11
CA SER A 141 10.04 8.76 14.25
C SER A 141 11.19 8.69 15.25
N GLN A 142 12.13 9.63 15.14
CA GLN A 142 13.21 9.74 16.12
C GLN A 142 12.68 10.05 17.54
N SER A 143 11.48 10.64 17.65
CA SER A 143 10.82 10.85 18.95
C SER A 143 10.38 9.54 19.61
N SER A 144 9.99 8.51 18.85
CA SER A 144 9.64 7.19 19.39
C SER A 144 10.84 6.25 19.48
N TYR A 145 11.83 6.43 18.59
CA TYR A 145 13.07 5.66 18.57
C TYR A 145 14.29 6.58 18.39
N PRO A 146 14.92 7.07 19.49
CA PRO A 146 15.98 8.07 19.41
C PRO A 146 17.23 7.68 18.60
N ALA A 147 17.48 6.37 18.45
CA ALA A 147 18.58 5.83 17.65
C ALA A 147 18.24 5.73 16.15
N LEU A 148 17.06 6.18 15.72
CA LEU A 148 16.63 6.14 14.33
C LEU A 148 17.59 6.95 13.46
N THR A 149 18.25 6.27 12.54
CA THR A 149 18.83 6.86 11.32
C THR A 149 18.30 6.11 10.11
N LYS A 150 18.43 6.69 8.92
CA LYS A 150 18.02 6.04 7.68
C LYS A 150 18.71 4.68 7.49
N GLU A 151 20.00 4.58 7.80
CA GLU A 151 20.80 3.35 7.68
C GLU A 151 20.36 2.25 8.66
N THR A 152 19.70 2.60 9.77
CA THR A 152 19.23 1.61 10.75
C THR A 152 17.93 0.92 10.35
N LEU A 153 17.15 1.52 9.44
CA LEU A 153 15.77 1.10 9.15
C LEU A 153 15.65 -0.37 8.74
N GLN A 154 16.53 -0.86 7.86
CA GLN A 154 16.50 -2.25 7.41
C GLN A 154 16.69 -3.25 8.56
N GLY A 155 17.60 -2.94 9.50
CA GLY A 155 17.88 -3.81 10.65
C GLY A 155 16.71 -3.93 11.63
N LEU A 156 15.76 -2.99 11.60
CA LEU A 156 14.64 -2.95 12.55
C LEU A 156 13.57 -4.03 12.28
N PHE A 157 13.50 -4.61 11.08
CA PHE A 157 12.62 -5.76 10.79
C PHE A 157 13.01 -7.04 11.56
N THR A 158 14.24 -7.11 12.07
CA THR A 158 14.67 -8.22 12.94
C THR A 158 14.37 -7.99 14.42
N THR A 159 13.91 -6.78 14.77
CA THR A 159 13.65 -6.40 16.17
C THR A 159 12.29 -6.91 16.60
N LYS A 160 12.27 -7.84 17.57
CA LYS A 160 11.01 -8.32 18.16
C LYS A 160 10.44 -7.29 19.12
N THR A 161 9.21 -6.88 18.85
CA THR A 161 8.45 -5.94 19.68
C THR A 161 7.62 -6.72 20.69
N ALA A 162 7.32 -6.11 21.84
CA ALA A 162 6.35 -6.71 22.77
C ALA A 162 4.98 -6.83 22.09
N PRO A 163 4.16 -7.84 22.41
CA PRO A 163 2.79 -7.92 21.89
C PRO A 163 2.01 -6.65 22.22
N PHE A 164 1.31 -6.10 21.23
CA PHE A 164 0.44 -4.93 21.37
C PHE A 164 -0.80 -5.13 20.52
N GLU A 165 -1.90 -4.48 20.90
CA GLU A 165 -3.15 -4.54 20.14
C GLU A 165 -3.25 -3.31 19.25
N VAL A 166 -3.17 -3.52 17.93
CA VAL A 166 -3.49 -2.50 16.95
C VAL A 166 -5.00 -2.33 16.95
N LYS A 167 -5.49 -1.13 17.26
CA LYS A 167 -6.91 -0.81 17.07
C LYS A 167 -7.10 -0.21 15.68
N PRO A 168 -7.58 -0.99 14.70
CA PRO A 168 -7.78 -0.47 13.35
C PRO A 168 -8.75 0.71 13.39
N ARG A 169 -8.40 1.78 12.67
CA ARG A 169 -9.27 2.91 12.36
C ARG A 169 -9.52 2.95 10.86
N ASP A 170 -10.01 1.83 10.32
CA ASP A 170 -10.27 1.67 8.90
C ASP A 170 -11.78 1.65 8.59
N PHE A 171 -12.11 1.86 7.31
CA PHE A 171 -13.50 1.85 6.84
C PHE A 171 -14.20 0.54 7.17
N ARG A 172 -13.52 -0.60 7.15
CA ARG A 172 -14.11 -1.90 7.48
C ARG A 172 -14.55 -1.95 8.96
N SER A 173 -13.72 -1.44 9.86
CA SER A 173 -13.99 -1.36 11.29
C SER A 173 -15.19 -0.44 11.55
N TYR A 174 -15.26 0.69 10.84
CA TYR A 174 -16.45 1.56 10.86
C TYR A 174 -17.69 0.86 10.30
N ILE A 175 -17.56 0.18 9.16
CA ILE A 175 -18.62 -0.59 8.52
C ILE A 175 -19.16 -1.68 9.45
N GLN A 176 -18.27 -2.43 10.12
CA GLN A 176 -18.66 -3.50 11.04
C GLN A 176 -19.29 -2.94 12.32
N ARG A 177 -18.65 -1.95 12.96
CA ARG A 177 -19.14 -1.32 14.18
C ARG A 177 -20.50 -0.67 13.98
N ASP A 178 -20.66 0.09 12.90
CA ASP A 178 -21.87 0.85 12.61
C ASP A 178 -22.84 0.05 11.73
N SER A 179 -22.48 -1.21 11.42
CA SER A 179 -23.24 -2.15 10.58
C SER A 179 -23.73 -1.55 9.25
N ILE A 180 -22.82 -0.90 8.54
CA ILE A 180 -23.09 -0.23 7.25
C ILE A 180 -23.13 -1.28 6.14
N GLY A 181 -24.26 -1.44 5.45
CA GLY A 181 -24.37 -2.30 4.27
C GLY A 181 -24.19 -1.52 2.98
N PHE A 182 -23.54 -2.11 1.98
CA PHE A 182 -23.50 -1.59 0.61
C PHE A 182 -24.00 -2.64 -0.38
N ILE A 183 -24.61 -2.18 -1.47
CA ILE A 183 -24.92 -2.99 -2.65
C ILE A 183 -24.23 -2.35 -3.84
N VAL A 184 -23.46 -3.14 -4.59
CA VAL A 184 -22.78 -2.74 -5.81
C VAL A 184 -23.47 -3.42 -6.98
N TYR A 185 -23.86 -2.64 -7.98
CA TYR A 185 -24.45 -3.13 -9.22
C TYR A 185 -23.55 -2.78 -10.41
N ASP A 186 -23.50 -3.67 -11.40
CA ASP A 186 -23.10 -3.27 -12.74
C ASP A 186 -24.10 -2.20 -13.23
N ARG A 187 -23.58 -1.09 -13.75
CA ARG A 187 -24.43 0.01 -14.20
C ARG A 187 -25.37 -0.40 -15.33
N ASN A 188 -24.92 -1.28 -16.22
CA ASN A 188 -25.69 -1.72 -17.38
C ASN A 188 -26.79 -2.72 -17.00
N GLU A 189 -26.68 -3.33 -15.82
CA GLU A 189 -27.65 -4.31 -15.28
C GLU A 189 -28.46 -3.75 -14.12
N LEU A 190 -28.32 -2.45 -13.82
CA LEU A 190 -29.04 -1.82 -12.70
C LEU A 190 -30.53 -1.69 -13.01
N ASP A 191 -31.36 -2.41 -12.26
CA ASP A 191 -32.80 -2.15 -12.22
C ASP A 191 -33.05 -0.79 -11.54
N THR A 192 -33.38 0.20 -12.37
CA THR A 192 -33.66 1.57 -11.92
C THR A 192 -34.83 1.69 -10.94
N GLN A 193 -35.69 0.67 -10.79
CA GLN A 193 -36.72 0.66 -9.76
C GLN A 193 -36.13 0.67 -8.34
N ILE A 194 -34.93 0.09 -8.17
CA ILE A 194 -34.25 0.03 -6.87
C ILE A 194 -33.82 1.42 -6.38
N ILE A 195 -33.61 2.38 -7.31
CA ILE A 195 -33.21 3.76 -7.02
C ILE A 195 -34.32 4.50 -6.25
N ASN A 196 -35.58 4.11 -6.47
CA ASN A 196 -36.73 4.72 -5.79
C ASN A 196 -36.98 4.12 -4.40
N SER A 197 -36.17 3.16 -3.97
CA SER A 197 -36.32 2.53 -2.66
C SER A 197 -35.90 3.47 -1.53
N LYS A 198 -36.74 3.60 -0.51
CA LYS A 198 -36.43 4.40 0.70
C LYS A 198 -35.35 3.76 1.59
N ILE A 199 -35.00 2.50 1.32
CA ILE A 199 -33.99 1.76 2.09
C ILE A 199 -32.59 1.89 1.49
N LEU A 200 -32.44 2.53 0.33
CA LEU A 200 -31.16 2.68 -0.36
C LEU A 200 -30.82 4.16 -0.54
N GLN A 201 -29.57 4.50 -0.27
CA GLN A 201 -29.00 5.81 -0.55
C GLN A 201 -27.92 5.64 -1.62
N LEU A 202 -28.06 6.31 -2.75
CA LEU A 202 -26.98 6.36 -3.75
C LEU A 202 -25.76 7.05 -3.13
N VAL A 203 -24.60 6.38 -3.15
CA VAL A 203 -23.35 6.92 -2.63
C VAL A 203 -22.36 7.22 -3.74
N TYR A 204 -22.34 6.39 -4.79
CA TYR A 204 -21.41 6.54 -5.90
C TYR A 204 -22.00 5.95 -7.18
N SER A 205 -21.68 6.56 -8.32
CA SER A 205 -22.03 6.07 -9.64
C SER A 205 -21.00 6.55 -10.66
N ASN A 206 -20.49 5.66 -11.49
CA ASN A 206 -19.71 5.97 -12.68
C ASN A 206 -20.22 5.15 -13.86
N ASP A 207 -19.51 5.10 -14.99
CA ASP A 207 -19.96 4.41 -16.21
C ASP A 207 -19.95 2.87 -16.10
N ARG A 208 -19.34 2.29 -15.07
CA ARG A 208 -19.20 0.83 -14.90
C ARG A 208 -20.07 0.26 -13.78
N TYR A 209 -20.18 0.95 -12.66
CA TYR A 209 -20.91 0.45 -11.49
C TYR A 209 -21.60 1.54 -10.70
N VAL A 210 -22.63 1.14 -9.97
CA VAL A 210 -23.43 1.98 -9.07
C VAL A 210 -23.40 1.38 -7.67
N ILE A 211 -23.15 2.21 -6.66
CA ILE A 211 -23.03 1.79 -5.26
C ILE A 211 -24.10 2.48 -4.42
N PHE A 212 -24.92 1.68 -3.76
CA PHE A 212 -25.90 2.13 -2.78
C PHE A 212 -25.47 1.75 -1.37
N LYS A 213 -25.68 2.65 -0.41
CA LYS A 213 -25.67 2.34 1.03
C LYS A 213 -27.07 1.90 1.44
N ILE A 214 -27.15 0.83 2.22
CA ILE A 214 -28.38 0.36 2.84
C ILE A 214 -28.67 1.23 4.07
N LEU A 215 -29.80 1.93 4.06
CA LEU A 215 -30.33 2.68 5.18
C LEU A 215 -31.11 1.73 6.08
N ARG A 216 -30.79 1.75 7.38
CA ARG A 216 -31.54 1.06 8.42
C ARG A 216 -32.70 1.92 8.92
#